data_AF-A0A529ZI68-F1
#
_entry.id   AF-A0A529ZI68-F1
#
_cell.length_a   1.000
_cell.length_b   1.000
_cell.length_c   1.000
_cell.angle_alpha   90.00
_cell.angle_beta   90.00
_cell.angle_gamma   90.00
#
_symmetry.space_group_name_H-M   'P 1'
#
loop_
_entity.id
_entity.type
_entity.pdbx_description
1 polymer ?
#
loop_
_entity_poly.entity_id
_entity_poly.type
_entity_poly.pdbx_seq_one_letter_code
_entity_poly.pdbx_strand_id
1 'polypeptide(L)'
;MKTSARRNRLLSLPALIIIGIFGVLPLIIICVYSFLVAAPYGGVQWQFSTDAYLNFLFQRDIFDDTLQFTPDFLIIYLRSFLFAAVTTVICLLLGFPTAYFMATRPPAQRNWWVLLITIPFWSNLLVRTLAIMFIIRDEGLINNALIGLGVIDKPITMLYTNFAIQLGLL
;
A
#
# COMPACT_ATOMS: atom_id res chain seq x y z
N MET A 1 24.17 -26.93 -27.05
CA MET A 1 23.45 -26.33 -25.90
C MET A 1 23.60 -24.80 -25.77
N LYS A 2 24.75 -24.17 -26.10
CA LYS A 2 24.95 -22.71 -26.01
C LYS A 2 24.14 -21.85 -27.01
N THR A 3 23.74 -22.41 -28.16
CA THR A 3 23.05 -21.67 -29.25
C THR A 3 21.58 -21.34 -28.95
N SER A 4 20.91 -22.15 -28.12
CA SER A 4 19.49 -21.93 -27.75
C SER A 4 19.33 -20.73 -26.81
N ALA A 5 20.25 -20.56 -25.85
CA ALA A 5 20.21 -19.46 -24.89
C ALA A 5 20.41 -18.08 -25.54
N ARG A 6 21.23 -17.99 -26.59
CA ARG A 6 21.48 -16.73 -27.32
C ARG A 6 20.28 -16.29 -28.16
N ARG A 7 19.58 -17.25 -28.79
CA ARG A 7 18.34 -17.01 -29.54
C ARG A 7 17.18 -16.63 -28.62
N ASN A 8 17.03 -17.30 -27.47
CA ASN A 8 16.01 -16.94 -26.48
C ASN A 8 16.24 -15.54 -25.89
N ARG A 9 17.50 -15.16 -25.62
CA ARG A 9 17.83 -13.78 -25.25
C ARG A 9 17.45 -12.78 -26.34
N LEU A 10 17.81 -13.05 -27.60
CA LEU A 10 17.44 -12.18 -28.73
C LEU A 10 15.92 -12.01 -28.90
N LEU A 11 15.15 -13.06 -28.65
CA LEU A 11 13.68 -13.01 -28.74
C LEU A 11 13.04 -12.25 -27.56
N SER A 12 13.67 -12.24 -26.38
CA SER A 12 13.22 -11.46 -25.22
C SER A 12 13.73 -10.01 -25.19
N LEU A 13 14.76 -9.66 -25.98
CA LEU A 13 15.37 -8.32 -26.03
C LEU A 13 14.35 -7.20 -26.26
N PRO A 14 13.44 -7.25 -27.26
CA PRO A 14 12.50 -6.15 -27.48
C PRO A 14 11.57 -5.94 -26.28
N ALA A 15 11.10 -7.01 -25.63
CA ALA A 15 10.28 -6.91 -24.43
C ALA A 15 11.06 -6.31 -23.25
N LEU A 16 12.31 -6.74 -23.05
CA LEU A 16 13.18 -6.20 -21.99
C LEU A 16 13.54 -4.72 -22.22
N ILE A 17 13.73 -4.31 -23.48
CA ILE A 17 13.97 -2.92 -23.83
C ILE A 17 12.73 -2.06 -23.54
N ILE A 18 11.54 -2.53 -23.94
CA ILE A 18 10.29 -1.81 -23.66
C ILE A 18 10.07 -1.69 -22.14
N ILE A 19 10.17 -2.79 -21.40
CA ILE A 19 10.01 -2.77 -19.93
C ILE A 19 11.08 -1.90 -19.27
N GLY A 20 12.33 -1.98 -19.75
CA GLY A 20 13.42 -1.16 -19.25
C GLY A 20 13.18 0.33 -19.50
N ILE A 21 12.82 0.72 -20.72
CA ILE A 21 12.56 2.13 -21.05
C ILE A 21 11.35 2.63 -20.25
N PHE A 22 10.19 1.98 -20.35
CA PHE A 22 8.97 2.48 -19.69
C PHE A 22 8.98 2.35 -18.17
N GLY A 23 9.74 1.40 -17.61
CA GLY A 23 9.90 1.25 -16.17
C GLY A 23 10.96 2.19 -15.57
N VAL A 24 12.11 2.34 -16.24
CA VAL A 24 13.24 3.10 -15.69
C VAL A 24 13.14 4.59 -16.00
N LEU A 25 12.60 4.97 -17.16
CA LEU A 25 12.45 6.37 -17.55
C LEU A 25 11.68 7.23 -16.53
N PRO A 26 10.49 6.84 -16.03
CA PRO A 26 9.79 7.62 -15.02
C PRO A 26 10.57 7.69 -13.69
N LEU A 27 11.30 6.63 -13.33
CA LEU A 27 12.14 6.64 -12.12
C LEU A 27 13.31 7.62 -12.25
N ILE A 28 13.93 7.70 -13.42
CA ILE A 28 14.97 8.70 -13.70
C ILE A 28 14.39 10.11 -13.60
N ILE A 29 13.19 10.35 -14.16
CA ILE A 29 12.53 11.66 -14.07
C ILE A 29 12.28 12.05 -12.62
N ILE A 30 11.74 11.13 -11.80
CA ILE A 30 11.50 11.36 -10.38
C ILE A 30 12.82 11.65 -9.64
N CYS A 31 13.88 10.88 -9.95
CA CYS A 31 15.20 11.07 -9.36
C CYS A 31 15.76 12.47 -9.68
N VAL A 32 15.69 12.91 -10.94
CA VAL A 32 16.11 14.26 -11.34
C VAL A 32 15.27 15.32 -10.63
N TYR A 33 13.95 15.16 -10.59
CA TYR A 33 13.03 16.13 -9.97
C TYR A 33 13.23 16.24 -8.45
N SER A 34 13.68 15.17 -7.79
CA SER A 34 13.99 15.18 -6.36
C SER A 34 15.13 16.14 -5.98
N PHE A 35 15.94 16.60 -6.95
CA PHE A 35 17.00 17.59 -6.75
C PHE A 35 16.63 18.99 -7.26
N LEU A 36 15.39 19.20 -7.69
CA LEU A 36 14.91 20.46 -8.26
C LEU A 36 13.98 21.20 -7.28
N VAL A 37 13.97 22.53 -7.35
CA VAL A 37 13.09 23.37 -6.53
C VAL A 37 11.64 23.23 -6.99
N ALA A 38 10.70 23.05 -6.05
CA ALA A 38 9.27 23.01 -6.34
C ALA A 38 8.77 24.41 -6.78
N ALA A 39 8.08 24.48 -7.91
CA ALA A 39 7.54 25.74 -8.40
C ALA A 39 6.23 26.13 -7.66
N PRO A 40 6.00 27.42 -7.36
CA PRO A 40 4.83 27.88 -6.59
C PRO A 40 3.46 27.54 -7.20
N TYR A 41 3.40 27.42 -8.54
CA TYR A 41 2.16 27.17 -9.29
C TYR A 41 2.12 25.77 -9.93
N GLY A 42 2.93 24.84 -9.41
CA GLY A 42 3.07 23.48 -9.92
C GLY A 42 4.23 23.30 -10.89
N GLY A 43 4.81 22.09 -10.88
CA GLY A 43 6.02 21.75 -11.63
C GLY A 43 7.31 21.99 -10.83
N VAL A 44 8.44 21.97 -11.54
CA VAL A 44 9.78 22.14 -10.97
C VAL A 44 10.49 23.30 -11.66
N GLN A 45 11.24 24.08 -10.88
CA GLN A 45 12.20 25.02 -11.42
C GLN A 45 13.52 24.27 -11.66
N TRP A 46 14.18 24.52 -12.80
CA TRP A 46 15.47 23.91 -13.16
C TRP A 46 16.63 24.52 -12.36
N GLN A 47 16.50 24.52 -11.03
CA GLN A 47 17.48 24.98 -10.07
C GLN A 47 17.77 23.84 -9.11
N PHE A 48 19.05 23.53 -8.94
CA PHE A 48 19.48 22.48 -8.03
C PHE A 48 19.25 22.91 -6.58
N SER A 49 18.50 22.11 -5.81
CA SER A 49 18.29 22.32 -4.39
C SER A 49 18.23 20.99 -3.63
N THR A 50 18.68 21.02 -2.39
CA THR A 50 18.57 19.90 -1.43
C THR A 50 17.48 20.13 -0.39
N ASP A 51 16.71 21.22 -0.51
CA ASP A 51 15.67 21.60 0.45
C ASP A 51 14.60 20.53 0.59
N ALA A 52 14.29 19.77 -0.47
CA ALA A 52 13.34 18.65 -0.41
C ALA A 52 13.75 17.58 0.63
N TYR A 53 15.04 17.31 0.78
CA TYR A 53 15.55 16.35 1.77
C TYR A 53 15.64 16.97 3.16
N LEU A 54 15.95 18.26 3.26
CA LEU A 54 15.94 18.98 4.54
C LEU A 54 14.51 19.05 5.11
N ASN A 55 13.52 19.39 4.27
CA ASN A 55 12.10 19.44 4.60
C ASN A 55 11.53 18.11 5.11
N PHE A 56 12.22 16.99 4.91
CA PHE A 56 11.83 15.70 5.49
C PHE A 56 11.99 15.66 7.02
N LEU A 57 12.94 16.41 7.58
CA LEU A 57 13.23 16.46 9.02
C LEU A 57 13.10 17.86 9.63
N PHE A 58 13.33 18.90 8.83
CA PHE A 58 13.41 20.29 9.25
C PHE A 58 12.61 21.17 8.31
N GLN A 59 11.65 21.92 8.84
CA GLN A 59 10.89 22.88 8.06
C GLN A 59 11.43 24.29 8.32
N ARG A 60 11.58 25.09 7.26
CA ARG A 60 11.94 26.51 7.40
C ARG A 60 10.70 27.31 7.78
N ASP A 61 10.84 28.16 8.79
CA ASP A 61 9.80 29.11 9.18
C ASP A 61 9.62 30.18 8.08
N ILE A 62 8.37 30.54 7.78
CA ILE A 62 8.02 31.47 6.69
C ILE A 62 8.37 32.92 7.08
N PHE A 63 8.45 33.24 8.36
CA PHE A 63 8.65 34.61 8.86
C PHE A 63 10.12 34.92 9.17
N ASP A 64 10.84 33.96 9.78
CA ASP A 64 12.21 34.19 10.29
C ASP A 64 13.28 33.31 9.60
N ASP A 65 12.92 32.48 8.62
CA ASP A 65 13.80 31.55 7.88
C ASP A 65 14.64 30.62 8.80
N THR A 66 14.21 30.45 10.05
CA THR A 66 14.84 29.54 11.01
C THR A 66 14.46 28.09 10.70
N LEU A 67 15.43 27.18 10.85
CA LEU A 67 15.19 25.74 10.73
C LEU A 67 14.55 25.21 12.02
N GLN A 68 13.29 24.81 11.94
CA GLN A 68 12.59 24.14 13.02
C GLN A 68 12.53 22.64 12.74
N PHE A 69 12.79 21.83 13.76
CA PHE A 69 12.68 20.38 13.65
C PHE A 69 11.20 19.98 13.70
N THR A 70 10.67 19.51 12.57
CA THR A 70 9.26 19.13 12.41
C THR A 70 9.20 17.68 11.95
N PRO A 71 8.99 16.70 12.85
CA PRO A 71 9.06 15.28 12.53
C PRO A 71 7.80 14.75 11.80
N ASP A 72 6.90 15.60 11.31
CA ASP A 72 5.60 15.19 10.77
C ASP A 72 5.72 14.21 9.59
N PHE A 73 6.59 14.51 8.61
CA PHE A 73 6.84 13.60 7.49
C PHE A 73 7.44 12.27 7.96
N LEU A 74 8.34 12.31 8.94
CA LEU A 74 8.93 11.12 9.52
C LEU A 74 7.88 10.26 10.24
N ILE A 75 6.97 10.88 10.99
CA ILE A 75 5.86 10.20 11.69
C ILE A 75 4.93 9.53 10.67
N ILE A 76 4.55 10.23 9.60
CA ILE A 76 3.69 9.68 8.55
C ILE A 76 4.37 8.50 7.85
N TYR A 77 5.67 8.62 7.57
CA TYR A 77 6.46 7.56 6.96
C TYR A 77 6.54 6.32 7.87
N LEU A 78 6.90 6.50 9.14
CA LEU A 78 6.97 5.42 10.12
C LEU A 78 5.62 4.74 10.34
N ARG A 79 4.53 5.52 10.38
CA ARG A 79 3.17 4.97 10.48
C ARG A 79 2.83 4.09 9.27
N SER A 80 3.20 4.52 8.07
CA SER A 80 2.95 3.77 6.84
C SER A 80 3.78 2.49 6.79
N PHE A 81 5.04 2.55 7.22
CA PHE A 81 5.89 1.38 7.38
C PHE A 81 5.32 0.39 8.40
N LEU A 82 4.85 0.89 9.56
CA LEU A 82 4.23 0.06 10.59
C LEU A 82 2.97 -0.64 10.07
N PHE A 83 2.10 0.06 9.34
CA PHE A 83 0.92 -0.56 8.72
C PHE A 83 1.32 -1.65 7.73
N ALA A 84 2.28 -1.39 6.84
CA ALA A 84 2.75 -2.41 5.89
C ALA A 84 3.36 -3.63 6.60
N ALA A 85 4.16 -3.42 7.65
CA ALA A 85 4.78 -4.48 8.43
C ALA A 85 3.73 -5.32 9.17
N VAL A 86 2.79 -4.67 9.87
CA VAL A 86 1.70 -5.34 10.59
C VAL A 86 0.82 -6.12 9.61
N THR A 87 0.43 -5.53 8.49
CA THR A 87 -0.32 -6.23 7.42
C THR A 87 0.44 -7.45 6.94
N THR A 88 1.74 -7.32 6.64
CA THR A 88 2.57 -8.44 6.18
C THR A 88 2.61 -9.59 7.19
N VAL A 89 2.80 -9.27 8.47
CA VAL A 89 2.82 -10.27 9.54
C VAL A 89 1.47 -10.96 9.69
N ILE A 90 0.36 -10.21 9.70
CA ILE A 90 -0.99 -10.78 9.78
C ILE A 90 -1.29 -11.66 8.56
N CYS A 91 -0.96 -11.21 7.35
CA CYS A 91 -1.12 -11.98 6.13
C CYS A 91 -0.31 -13.27 6.16
N LEU A 92 0.91 -13.25 6.72
CA LEU A 92 1.72 -14.46 6.86
C LEU A 92 1.13 -15.40 7.92
N LEU A 93 0.69 -14.87 9.05
CA LEU A 93 0.09 -15.65 10.14
C LEU A 93 -1.25 -16.30 9.75
N LEU A 94 -2.04 -15.67 8.88
CA LEU A 94 -3.31 -16.23 8.39
C LEU A 94 -3.13 -17.03 7.09
N GLY A 95 -2.31 -16.53 6.17
CA GLY A 95 -2.05 -17.11 4.86
C GLY A 95 -1.22 -18.38 4.91
N PHE A 96 -0.21 -18.47 5.78
CA PHE A 96 0.63 -19.66 5.86
C PHE A 96 -0.14 -20.88 6.40
N PRO A 97 -0.90 -20.80 7.52
CA PRO A 97 -1.69 -21.94 7.99
C PRO A 97 -2.78 -22.36 7.01
N THR A 98 -3.44 -21.40 6.35
CA THR A 98 -4.47 -21.71 5.34
C THR A 98 -3.86 -22.41 4.13
N ALA A 99 -2.74 -21.91 3.60
CA ALA A 99 -2.01 -22.56 2.51
C ALA A 99 -1.51 -23.97 2.90
N TYR A 100 -0.97 -24.12 4.12
CA TYR A 100 -0.53 -25.41 4.64
C TYR A 100 -1.70 -26.40 4.75
N PHE A 101 -2.82 -25.97 5.33
CA PHE A 101 -4.05 -26.77 5.42
C PHE A 101 -4.48 -27.24 4.03
N MET A 102 -4.54 -26.34 3.04
CA MET A 102 -4.92 -26.67 1.68
C MET A 102 -3.95 -27.66 1.01
N ALA A 103 -2.64 -27.54 1.28
CA ALA A 103 -1.62 -28.43 0.74
C ALA A 103 -1.72 -29.86 1.28
N THR A 104 -2.20 -30.04 2.51
CA THR A 104 -2.37 -31.36 3.15
C THR A 104 -3.65 -32.11 2.73
N ARG A 105 -4.55 -31.50 1.94
CA ARG A 105 -5.84 -32.11 1.57
C ARG A 105 -5.74 -32.99 0.32
N PRO A 106 -6.64 -33.98 0.17
CA PRO A 106 -6.70 -34.82 -1.01
C PRO A 106 -6.86 -33.99 -2.30
N PRO A 107 -6.30 -34.44 -3.45
CA PRO A 107 -6.31 -33.68 -4.71
C PRO A 107 -7.69 -33.20 -5.15
N ALA A 108 -8.73 -34.02 -4.93
CA ALA A 108 -10.11 -33.69 -5.28
C ALA A 108 -10.70 -32.52 -4.46
N GLN A 109 -10.29 -32.35 -3.20
CA GLN A 109 -10.76 -31.26 -2.33
C GLN A 109 -9.90 -30.01 -2.48
N ARG A 110 -8.61 -30.15 -2.81
CA ARG A 110 -7.68 -29.03 -2.98
C ARG A 110 -8.19 -28.00 -4.00
N ASN A 111 -8.74 -28.47 -5.11
CA ASN A 111 -9.24 -27.58 -6.16
C ASN A 111 -10.40 -26.69 -5.67
N TRP A 112 -11.28 -27.24 -4.83
CA TRP A 112 -12.37 -26.49 -4.21
C TRP A 112 -11.87 -25.40 -3.26
N TRP A 113 -10.89 -25.70 -2.41
CA TRP A 113 -10.33 -24.70 -1.50
C TRP A 113 -9.60 -23.58 -2.24
N VAL A 114 -8.85 -23.91 -3.31
CA VAL A 114 -8.18 -22.90 -4.16
C VAL A 114 -9.21 -22.02 -4.85
N LEU A 115 -10.32 -22.60 -5.33
CA LEU A 115 -11.40 -21.82 -5.93
C LEU A 115 -12.04 -20.87 -4.91
N LEU A 116 -12.37 -21.35 -3.71
CA LEU A 116 -12.97 -20.53 -2.65
C LEU A 116 -12.13 -19.32 -2.26
N ILE A 117 -10.81 -19.48 -2.13
CA ILE A 117 -9.92 -18.36 -1.78
C ILE A 117 -9.69 -17.40 -2.95
N THR A 118 -9.86 -17.86 -4.20
CA THR A 118 -9.70 -17.03 -5.40
C THR A 118 -10.94 -16.18 -5.70
N ILE A 119 -12.15 -16.64 -5.31
CA ILE A 119 -13.40 -15.88 -5.50
C ILE A 119 -13.32 -14.43 -4.95
N PRO A 120 -12.94 -14.18 -3.67
CA PRO A 120 -12.88 -12.82 -3.15
C PRO A 120 -11.80 -11.97 -3.84
N PHE A 121 -10.74 -12.60 -4.36
CA PHE A 121 -9.71 -11.90 -5.14
C PHE A 121 -10.24 -11.37 -6.48
N TRP A 122 -11.23 -12.02 -7.09
CA TRP A 122 -11.87 -11.52 -8.32
C TRP A 122 -12.90 -10.39 -8.09
N SER A 123 -13.13 -9.99 -6.84
CA SER A 123 -14.01 -8.86 -6.55
C SER A 123 -13.34 -7.52 -6.89
N ASN A 124 -14.15 -6.53 -7.29
CA ASN A 124 -13.66 -5.19 -7.57
C ASN A 124 -13.25 -4.49 -6.26
N LEU A 125 -12.06 -3.86 -6.26
CA LEU A 125 -11.53 -3.14 -5.10
C LEU A 125 -12.52 -2.12 -4.53
N LEU A 126 -13.24 -1.38 -5.39
CA LEU A 126 -14.23 -0.40 -4.94
C LEU A 126 -15.39 -1.05 -4.19
N VAL A 127 -15.90 -2.18 -4.70
CA VAL A 127 -16.98 -2.92 -4.03
C VAL A 127 -16.53 -3.41 -2.66
N ARG A 128 -15.31 -3.94 -2.57
CA ARG A 128 -14.71 -4.39 -1.29
C ARG A 128 -14.58 -3.24 -0.29
N THR A 129 -14.05 -2.10 -0.73
CA THR A 129 -13.86 -0.92 0.13
C THR A 129 -15.19 -0.35 0.62
N LEU A 130 -16.21 -0.27 -0.24
CA LEU A 130 -17.54 0.18 0.15
C LEU A 130 -18.24 -0.80 1.11
N ALA A 131 -18.12 -2.12 0.85
CA ALA A 131 -18.69 -3.14 1.73
C ALA A 131 -18.10 -3.04 3.14
N ILE A 132 -16.77 -2.93 3.26
CA ILE A 132 -16.10 -2.73 4.56
C ILE A 132 -16.56 -1.43 5.23
N MET A 133 -16.65 -0.32 4.47
CA MET A 133 -17.14 0.95 4.99
C MET A 133 -18.55 0.83 5.57
N PHE A 134 -19.47 0.14 4.88
CA PHE A 134 -20.83 -0.10 5.39
C PHE A 134 -20.86 -0.98 6.65
N ILE A 135 -19.90 -1.90 6.80
CA ILE A 135 -19.80 -2.77 7.97
C ILE A 135 -19.32 -1.98 9.21
N ILE A 136 -18.32 -1.10 9.05
CA ILE A 136 -17.62 -0.43 10.16
C ILE A 136 -18.15 0.98 10.50
N ARG A 137 -18.99 1.58 9.65
CA ARG A 137 -19.55 2.91 9.93
C ARG A 137 -20.37 2.93 11.23
N ASP A 138 -20.68 4.12 11.72
CA ASP A 138 -21.42 4.32 12.97
C ASP A 138 -22.76 3.56 12.97
N GLU A 139 -23.53 3.66 11.87
CA GLU A 139 -24.77 2.92 11.60
C GLU A 139 -24.52 1.58 10.87
N GLY A 140 -23.39 0.94 11.15
CA GLY A 140 -22.90 -0.26 10.47
C GLY A 140 -23.34 -1.56 11.14
N LEU A 141 -23.03 -2.69 10.50
CA LEU A 141 -23.38 -4.02 11.02
C LEU A 141 -22.73 -4.27 12.40
N ILE A 142 -21.47 -3.85 12.58
CA ILE A 142 -20.71 -4.13 13.82
C ILE A 142 -21.30 -3.37 15.01
N ASN A 143 -21.50 -2.06 14.89
CA ASN A 143 -22.05 -1.25 15.97
C ASN A 143 -23.47 -1.70 16.34
N ASN A 144 -24.33 -1.98 15.35
CA ASN A 144 -25.68 -2.48 15.60
C ASN A 144 -25.67 -3.84 16.31
N ALA A 145 -24.78 -4.75 15.92
CA ALA A 145 -24.63 -6.03 16.61
C ALA A 145 -24.12 -5.88 18.05
N LEU A 146 -23.15 -5.00 18.31
CA LEU A 146 -22.61 -4.75 19.65
C LEU A 146 -23.64 -4.09 20.58
N ILE A 147 -24.43 -3.15 20.09
CA ILE A 147 -25.54 -2.54 20.83
C ILE A 147 -26.64 -3.57 21.10
N GLY A 148 -27.01 -4.37 20.09
CA GLY A 148 -28.01 -5.43 20.24
C GLY A 148 -27.61 -6.52 21.25
N LEU A 149 -26.30 -6.78 21.40
CA LEU A 149 -25.75 -7.68 22.41
C LEU A 149 -25.56 -7.02 23.80
N GLY A 150 -25.83 -5.72 23.94
CA GLY A 150 -25.68 -4.98 25.19
C GLY A 150 -24.22 -4.76 25.62
N VAL A 151 -23.26 -4.86 24.69
CA VAL A 151 -21.82 -4.66 24.97
C VAL A 151 -21.45 -3.17 25.02
N ILE A 152 -22.15 -2.34 24.26
CA ILE A 152 -21.93 -0.88 24.17
C ILE A 152 -23.27 -0.13 24.15
N ASP A 153 -23.31 1.05 24.76
CA ASP A 153 -24.52 1.89 24.82
C ASP A 153 -24.60 2.91 23.67
N LYS A 154 -23.47 3.21 23.02
CA LYS A 154 -23.35 4.21 21.95
C LYS A 154 -22.44 3.66 20.83
N PRO A 155 -22.71 4.01 19.55
CA PRO A 155 -21.89 3.57 18.43
C PRO A 155 -20.47 4.10 18.56
N ILE A 156 -19.49 3.25 18.24
CA ILE A 156 -18.07 3.62 18.23
C ILE A 156 -17.73 4.13 16.83
N THR A 157 -17.18 5.35 16.75
CA THR A 157 -16.68 5.91 15.49
C THR A 157 -15.38 5.22 15.08
N MET A 158 -15.53 4.11 14.34
CA MET A 158 -14.41 3.34 13.79
C MET A 158 -13.94 3.90 12.44
N LEU A 159 -14.86 4.49 11.68
CA LEU A 159 -14.54 5.09 10.38
C LEU A 159 -13.57 6.28 10.58
N TYR A 160 -12.64 6.46 9.64
CA TYR A 160 -11.57 7.48 9.70
C TYR A 160 -10.51 7.30 10.80
N THR A 161 -10.47 6.15 11.46
CA THR A 161 -9.40 5.82 12.42
C THR A 161 -8.31 4.97 11.79
N ASN A 162 -7.15 4.87 12.46
CA ASN A 162 -6.07 3.96 12.07
C ASN A 162 -6.54 2.49 11.98
N PHE A 163 -7.57 2.10 12.75
CA PHE A 163 -8.16 0.77 12.70
C PHE A 163 -8.85 0.52 11.35
N ALA A 164 -9.66 1.46 10.87
CA ALA A 164 -10.31 1.34 9.56
C ALA A 164 -9.29 1.24 8.42
N ILE A 165 -8.21 2.00 8.49
CA ILE A 165 -7.11 1.95 7.52
C ILE A 165 -6.45 0.56 7.54
N GLN A 166 -6.06 0.07 8.72
CA GLN A 166 -5.42 -1.23 8.88
C GLN A 166 -6.32 -2.38 8.41
N LEU A 167 -7.63 -2.32 8.70
CA LEU A 167 -8.60 -3.32 8.29
C LEU A 167 -8.82 -3.30 6.77
N GLY A 168 -8.82 -2.14 6.13
CA GLY A 168 -8.94 -2.02 4.67
C GLY A 168 -7.70 -2.51 3.90
N LEU A 169 -6.53 -2.48 4.54
CA LEU A 169 -5.27 -3.00 3.98
C LEU A 169 -5.19 -4.54 3.99
N LEU A 170 -5.91 -5.20 4.91
CA LEU A 170 -6.04 -6.66 4.97
C LEU A 170 -7.01 -7.17 3.89
#